data_AF-A0A674BZY5-F1
#
_entry.id   AF-A0A674BZY5-F1
#
_cell.length_a   1.000
_cell.length_b   1.000
_cell.length_c   1.000
_cell.angle_alpha   90.00
_cell.angle_beta   90.00
_cell.angle_gamma   90.00
#
_symmetry.space_group_name_H-M   'P 1'
#
loop_
_entity.id
_entity.type
_entity.pdbx_description
1 polymer ?
#
loop_
_entity_poly.entity_id
_entity_poly.type
_entity_poly.pdbx_seq_one_letter_code
_entity_poly.pdbx_strand_id
1 'polypeptide(L)'
;MCRILEATNTLCLPLPPGYHTLLSVLGVRCLPRHTFLQYVDHGVLQLTETFVSRLMTDLDNSDANEELKFSILKRLPEPMEQRICHLWDHPISSACISRDYVRASTNQLYNHQFNTTKSRKPEFLPLTFLTKILLDVEDRALNPFEEQENVDARFVEETALKQTLILLGFQDK
;
A
#
# COMPACT_ATOMS: atom_id res chain seq x y z
N MET A 1 -17.91 -26.15 6.90
CA MET A 1 -16.65 -25.82 7.60
C MET A 1 -16.77 -24.63 8.56
N CYS A 2 -17.83 -23.82 8.51
CA CYS A 2 -17.96 -22.60 9.34
C CYS A 2 -18.46 -22.82 10.78
N ARG A 3 -18.92 -24.03 11.14
CA ARG A 3 -19.49 -24.31 12.47
C ARG A 3 -18.50 -24.07 13.61
N ILE A 4 -17.20 -24.26 13.37
CA ILE A 4 -16.16 -24.02 14.37
C ILE A 4 -16.01 -22.52 14.62
N LEU A 5 -16.00 -21.69 13.57
CA LEU A 5 -15.90 -20.24 13.67
C LEU A 5 -17.13 -19.63 14.36
N GLU A 6 -18.32 -20.17 14.05
CA GLU A 6 -19.57 -19.79 14.70
C GLU A 6 -19.62 -20.22 16.17
N ALA A 7 -19.13 -21.42 16.49
CA ALA A 7 -19.00 -21.89 17.87
C ALA A 7 -17.98 -21.07 18.68
N THR A 8 -16.85 -20.67 18.09
CA THR A 8 -15.87 -19.82 18.79
C THR A 8 -16.41 -18.41 19.04
N ASN A 9 -17.16 -17.85 18.08
CA ASN A 9 -17.79 -16.54 18.25
C ASN A 9 -18.88 -16.56 19.33
N THR A 10 -19.68 -17.63 19.39
CA THR A 10 -20.74 -17.77 20.41
C THR A 10 -20.18 -18.06 21.81
N LEU A 11 -19.04 -18.74 21.90
CA LEU A 11 -18.40 -19.10 23.17
C LEU A 11 -17.32 -18.09 23.62
N CYS A 12 -17.08 -17.02 22.85
CA CYS A 12 -16.02 -16.03 23.08
C CYS A 12 -14.63 -16.65 23.34
N LEU A 13 -14.35 -17.80 22.72
CA LEU A 13 -13.06 -18.47 22.87
C LEU A 13 -12.02 -17.82 21.95
N PRO A 14 -10.79 -17.54 22.43
CA PRO A 14 -9.74 -17.01 21.58
C PRO A 14 -9.35 -18.07 20.54
N LEU A 15 -9.40 -17.70 19.25
CA LEU A 15 -8.91 -18.58 18.20
C LEU A 15 -7.38 -18.72 18.28
N PRO A 16 -6.81 -19.90 17.98
CA PRO A 16 -5.38 -20.05 17.86
C PRO A 16 -4.79 -19.06 16.84
N PRO A 17 -3.61 -18.48 17.11
CA PRO A 17 -2.96 -17.59 16.16
C PRO A 17 -2.70 -18.33 14.84
N GLY A 18 -3.09 -17.73 13.72
CA GLY A 18 -2.91 -18.30 12.37
C GLY A 18 -4.04 -19.21 11.87
N TYR A 19 -5.12 -19.41 12.64
CA TYR A 19 -6.28 -20.19 12.18
C TYR A 19 -6.86 -19.65 10.85
N HIS A 20 -7.06 -18.34 10.74
CA HIS A 20 -7.59 -17.70 9.54
C HIS A 20 -6.67 -17.88 8.32
N THR A 21 -5.35 -17.84 8.53
CA THR A 21 -4.35 -18.09 7.50
C THR A 21 -4.47 -19.52 6.98
N LEU A 22 -4.53 -20.52 7.88
CA LEU A 22 -4.68 -21.93 7.50
C LEU A 22 -6.00 -22.19 6.78
N LEU A 23 -7.11 -21.63 7.28
CA LEU A 23 -8.42 -21.78 6.67
C LEU A 23 -8.44 -21.20 5.24
N SER A 24 -7.79 -20.07 5.03
CA SER A 24 -7.67 -19.43 3.71
C SER A 24 -6.79 -20.24 2.76
N VAL A 25 -5.68 -20.82 3.23
CA VAL A 25 -4.82 -21.72 2.43
C VAL A 25 -5.57 -22.97 2.00
N LEU A 26 -6.29 -23.61 2.93
CA LEU A 26 -7.15 -24.75 2.59
C LEU A 26 -8.26 -24.32 1.63
N GLY A 27 -8.82 -23.13 1.81
CA GLY A 27 -9.82 -22.56 0.92
C GLY A 27 -9.33 -22.48 -0.52
N VAL A 28 -8.15 -21.90 -0.76
CA VAL A 28 -7.59 -21.78 -2.12
C VAL A 28 -7.30 -23.14 -2.77
N ARG A 29 -6.84 -24.12 -1.99
CA ARG A 29 -6.47 -25.44 -2.53
C ARG A 29 -7.66 -26.36 -2.75
N CYS A 30 -8.71 -26.24 -1.95
CA CYS A 30 -9.82 -27.19 -1.93
C CYS A 30 -11.11 -26.65 -2.59
N LEU A 31 -11.26 -25.33 -2.78
CA LEU A 31 -12.46 -24.73 -3.36
C LEU A 31 -12.23 -24.30 -4.81
N PRO A 32 -13.28 -24.36 -5.66
CA PRO A 32 -13.28 -23.65 -6.93
C PRO A 32 -13.09 -22.14 -6.73
N ARG A 33 -12.41 -21.48 -7.68
CA ARG A 33 -12.04 -20.06 -7.61
C ARG A 33 -13.23 -19.14 -7.31
N HIS A 34 -14.36 -19.35 -8.01
CA HIS A 34 -15.56 -18.53 -7.84
C HIS A 34 -16.16 -18.67 -6.43
N THR A 35 -16.19 -19.89 -5.89
CA THR A 35 -16.72 -20.16 -4.54
C THR A 35 -15.81 -19.57 -3.47
N PHE A 36 -14.49 -19.68 -3.66
CA PHE A 36 -13.51 -19.06 -2.78
C PHE A 36 -13.72 -17.54 -2.69
N LEU A 37 -13.84 -16.85 -3.83
CA LEU A 37 -14.07 -15.40 -3.86
C LEU A 37 -15.39 -15.02 -3.20
N GLN A 38 -16.45 -15.81 -3.38
CA GLN A 38 -17.73 -15.58 -2.72
C GLN A 38 -17.62 -15.69 -1.18
N TYR A 39 -16.83 -16.64 -0.66
CA TYR A 39 -16.59 -16.75 0.78
C TYR A 39 -15.74 -15.60 1.35
N VAL A 40 -14.84 -15.04 0.54
CA VAL A 40 -14.11 -13.82 0.88
C VAL A 40 -15.07 -12.63 0.92
N ASP A 41 -15.94 -12.48 -0.08
CA ASP A 41 -16.93 -11.39 -0.17
C ASP A 41 -17.91 -11.39 1.01
N HIS A 42 -18.33 -12.58 1.46
CA HIS A 42 -19.19 -12.72 2.63
C HIS A 42 -18.44 -12.62 3.98
N GLY A 43 -17.12 -12.38 3.97
CA GLY A 43 -16.32 -12.22 5.19
C GLY A 43 -16.12 -13.51 5.99
N VAL A 44 -16.44 -14.68 5.41
CA VAL A 44 -16.21 -15.99 6.04
C VAL A 44 -14.73 -16.35 6.03
N LEU A 45 -14.04 -15.99 4.94
CA LEU A 45 -12.59 -16.13 4.79
C LEU A 45 -11.94 -14.77 4.98
N GLN A 46 -11.25 -14.60 6.12
CA GLN A 46 -10.47 -13.41 6.40
C GLN A 46 -9.09 -13.53 5.75
N LEU A 47 -8.79 -12.60 4.85
CA LEU A 47 -7.50 -12.48 4.21
C LEU A 47 -6.53 -11.78 5.16
N THR A 48 -5.55 -12.51 5.67
CA THR A 48 -4.45 -11.96 6.49
C THR A 48 -3.28 -11.55 5.60
N GLU A 49 -2.51 -10.54 6.00
CA GLU A 49 -1.29 -10.10 5.31
C GLU A 49 -0.32 -11.27 5.03
N THR A 50 -0.07 -12.12 6.04
CA THR A 50 0.79 -13.32 5.90
C THR A 50 0.27 -14.35 4.90
N PHE A 51 -1.05 -14.38 4.70
CA PHE A 51 -1.65 -15.28 3.72
C PHE A 51 -1.42 -14.74 2.33
N VAL A 52 -1.68 -13.45 2.10
CA VAL A 52 -1.56 -12.87 0.77
C VAL A 52 -0.10 -12.78 0.32
N SER A 53 0.84 -12.47 1.22
CA SER A 53 2.27 -12.49 0.88
C SER A 53 2.73 -13.87 0.41
N ARG A 54 2.36 -14.93 1.14
CA ARG A 54 2.62 -16.32 0.73
C ARG A 54 1.89 -16.69 -0.54
N LEU A 55 0.66 -16.21 -0.73
CA LEU A 55 -0.11 -16.48 -1.94
C LEU A 55 0.56 -15.88 -3.18
N MET A 56 1.10 -14.67 -3.05
CA MET A 56 1.80 -14.00 -4.16
C MET A 56 3.08 -14.74 -4.56
N THR A 57 3.79 -15.33 -3.59
CA THR A 57 4.99 -16.14 -3.85
C THR A 57 4.69 -17.55 -4.33
N ASP A 58 3.61 -18.18 -3.83
CA ASP A 58 3.30 -19.59 -4.09
C ASP A 58 2.57 -19.83 -5.42
N LEU A 59 1.86 -18.82 -5.96
CA LEU A 59 1.16 -18.95 -7.24
C LEU A 59 2.03 -18.47 -8.41
N ASP A 60 2.14 -19.31 -9.44
CA ASP A 60 2.75 -18.94 -10.71
C ASP A 60 1.97 -17.82 -11.42
N ASN A 61 2.66 -17.07 -12.29
CA ASN A 61 2.09 -16.00 -13.14
C ASN A 61 1.43 -16.56 -14.41
N SER A 62 0.61 -17.60 -14.27
CA SER A 62 -0.28 -18.06 -15.34
C SER A 62 -1.53 -17.15 -15.37
N ASP A 63 -2.07 -16.85 -16.55
CA ASP A 63 -3.25 -15.97 -16.73
C ASP A 63 -4.40 -16.26 -15.74
N ALA A 64 -4.69 -17.54 -15.49
CA ALA A 64 -5.78 -17.95 -14.60
C ALA A 64 -5.47 -17.71 -13.11
N ASN A 65 -4.20 -17.70 -12.74
CA ASN A 65 -3.73 -17.40 -11.38
C ASN A 65 -3.58 -15.89 -11.19
N GLU A 66 -3.16 -15.16 -12.22
CA GLU A 66 -3.15 -13.70 -12.23
C GLU A 66 -4.56 -13.14 -12.03
N GLU A 67 -5.56 -13.66 -12.75
CA GLU A 67 -6.96 -13.24 -12.56
C GLU A 67 -7.44 -13.43 -11.12
N LEU A 68 -7.00 -14.50 -10.46
CA LEU A 68 -7.30 -14.77 -9.06
C LEU A 68 -6.54 -13.81 -8.12
N LYS A 69 -5.24 -13.55 -8.36
CA LYS A 69 -4.45 -12.57 -7.62
C LYS A 69 -5.09 -11.18 -7.69
N PHE A 70 -5.45 -10.70 -8.88
CA PHE A 70 -6.16 -9.43 -9.07
C PHE A 70 -7.53 -9.42 -8.38
N SER A 71 -8.25 -10.53 -8.47
CA SER A 71 -9.56 -10.66 -7.82
C SER A 71 -9.49 -10.63 -6.30
N ILE A 72 -8.35 -10.99 -5.71
CA ILE A 72 -8.10 -10.91 -4.28
C ILE A 72 -7.64 -9.49 -3.90
N LEU A 73 -6.73 -8.90 -4.68
CA LEU A 73 -6.24 -7.54 -4.44
C LEU A 73 -7.36 -6.51 -4.43
N LYS A 74 -8.30 -6.57 -5.38
CA LYS A 74 -9.44 -5.63 -5.44
C LYS A 74 -10.40 -5.69 -4.23
N ARG A 75 -10.28 -6.73 -3.40
CA ARG A 75 -11.14 -6.97 -2.21
C ARG A 75 -10.40 -6.68 -0.92
N LEU A 76 -9.13 -6.31 -1.01
CA LEU A 76 -8.27 -6.05 0.13
C LEU A 76 -8.46 -4.62 0.65
N PRO A 77 -8.26 -4.37 1.96
CA PRO A 77 -8.14 -3.01 2.48
C PRO A 77 -6.92 -2.30 1.86
N GLU A 78 -7.09 -1.00 1.54
CA GLU A 78 -6.06 -0.11 0.96
C GLU A 78 -4.66 -0.24 1.60
N PRO A 79 -4.47 -0.21 2.94
CA PRO A 79 -3.12 -0.27 3.51
C PRO A 79 -2.42 -1.61 3.29
N MET A 80 -3.19 -2.68 3.12
CA MET A 80 -2.64 -4.01 2.87
C MET A 80 -2.33 -4.21 1.40
N GLU A 81 -3.13 -3.61 0.51
CA GLU A 81 -2.88 -3.61 -0.94
C GLU A 81 -1.52 -2.98 -1.28
N GLN A 82 -1.22 -1.81 -0.71
CA GLN A 82 0.04 -1.08 -0.97
C GLN A 82 1.27 -1.95 -0.68
N ARG A 83 1.34 -2.56 0.51
CA ARG A 83 2.46 -3.44 0.90
C ARG A 83 2.65 -4.62 -0.04
N ILE A 84 1.55 -5.14 -0.57
CA ILE A 84 1.57 -6.31 -1.46
C ILE A 84 1.95 -5.89 -2.89
N CYS A 85 1.57 -4.68 -3.32
CA CYS A 85 2.10 -4.09 -4.53
C CYS A 85 3.64 -4.01 -4.46
N HIS A 86 4.21 -3.50 -3.37
CA HIS A 86 5.66 -3.45 -3.21
C HIS A 86 6.35 -4.83 -3.18
N LEU A 87 5.62 -5.90 -2.81
CA LEU A 87 6.11 -7.27 -2.79
C LEU A 87 5.94 -8.02 -4.14
N TRP A 88 5.01 -7.57 -4.99
CA TRP A 88 4.66 -8.27 -6.22
C TRP A 88 5.27 -7.59 -7.44
N ASP A 89 6.29 -8.24 -8.02
CA ASP A 89 7.02 -7.78 -9.22
C ASP A 89 6.18 -7.95 -10.51
N HIS A 90 5.13 -7.15 -10.65
CA HIS A 90 4.23 -7.15 -11.82
C HIS A 90 4.11 -5.72 -12.41
N PRO A 91 4.00 -5.56 -13.75
CA PRO A 91 3.88 -4.24 -14.39
C PRO A 91 2.66 -3.43 -13.93
N ILE A 92 1.61 -4.10 -13.44
CA ILE A 92 0.45 -3.41 -12.85
C ILE A 92 0.79 -2.86 -11.46
N SER A 93 1.61 -3.56 -10.69
CA SER A 93 2.09 -3.06 -9.40
C SER A 93 2.92 -1.79 -9.56
N SER A 94 3.88 -1.79 -10.51
CA SER A 94 4.70 -0.61 -10.79
C SER A 94 3.86 0.58 -11.29
N ALA A 95 2.82 0.31 -12.08
CA ALA A 95 1.85 1.33 -12.50
C ALA A 95 1.03 1.89 -11.32
N CYS A 96 0.65 1.07 -10.34
CA CYS A 96 -0.03 1.54 -9.13
C CYS A 96 0.89 2.41 -8.26
N ILE A 97 2.10 1.93 -7.96
CA ILE A 97 3.09 2.63 -7.12
C ILE A 97 3.40 4.02 -7.72
N SER A 98 3.71 4.08 -9.02
CA SER A 98 3.99 5.35 -9.70
C SER A 98 2.82 6.35 -9.63
N ARG A 99 1.57 5.88 -9.78
CA ARG A 99 0.38 6.74 -9.71
C ARG A 99 0.14 7.27 -8.30
N ASP A 100 0.33 6.44 -7.29
CA ASP A 100 0.16 6.84 -5.90
C ASP A 100 1.24 7.83 -5.47
N TYR A 101 2.48 7.64 -5.93
CA TYR A 101 3.57 8.59 -5.72
C TYR A 101 3.30 9.96 -6.38
N VAL A 102 2.88 9.97 -7.65
CA VAL A 102 2.51 11.21 -8.35
C VAL A 102 1.33 11.90 -7.65
N ARG A 103 0.35 11.14 -7.17
CA ARG A 103 -0.77 11.69 -6.39
C ARG A 103 -0.29 12.32 -5.08
N ALA A 104 0.58 11.64 -4.33
CA ALA A 104 1.12 12.13 -3.07
C ALA A 104 1.92 13.43 -3.26
N SER A 105 2.85 13.45 -4.22
CA SER A 105 3.66 14.63 -4.58
C SER A 105 2.79 15.79 -5.07
N THR A 106 1.78 15.52 -5.90
CA THR A 106 0.82 16.55 -6.33
C THR A 106 0.03 17.13 -5.15
N ASN A 107 -0.45 16.28 -4.24
CA ASN A 107 -1.16 16.73 -3.04
C ASN A 107 -0.25 17.56 -2.11
N GLN A 108 1.02 17.19 -1.97
CA GLN A 108 2.02 17.99 -1.24
C GLN A 108 2.20 19.37 -1.87
N LEU A 109 2.28 19.47 -3.20
CA LEU A 109 2.35 20.74 -3.93
C LEU A 109 1.09 21.59 -3.71
N TYR A 110 -0.11 21.00 -3.79
CA TYR A 110 -1.35 21.72 -3.48
C TYR A 110 -1.36 22.23 -2.03
N ASN A 111 -1.02 21.39 -1.07
CA ASN A 111 -0.93 21.78 0.35
C ASN A 111 0.11 22.90 0.58
N HIS A 112 1.24 22.87 -0.14
CA HIS A 112 2.24 23.92 -0.11
C HIS A 112 1.70 25.24 -0.69
N GLN A 113 0.99 25.22 -1.81
CA GLN A 113 0.35 26.41 -2.40
C GLN A 113 -0.74 27.02 -1.51
N PHE A 114 -1.48 26.21 -0.74
CA PHE A 114 -2.45 26.71 0.24
C PHE A 114 -1.80 27.27 1.51
N ASN A 115 -0.59 26.82 1.85
CA ASN A 115 0.17 27.35 2.98
C ASN A 115 0.93 28.64 2.64
N THR A 116 1.34 28.82 1.38
CA THR A 116 2.00 30.07 0.92
C THR A 116 1.04 31.25 0.86
N THR A 117 -0.24 31.02 0.56
CA THR A 117 -1.26 32.09 0.52
C THR A 117 -1.80 32.51 1.89
N LYS A 118 -1.55 31.73 2.96
CA LYS A 118 -1.98 32.05 4.34
C LYS A 118 -0.85 32.52 5.27
N SER A 119 0.38 32.67 4.77
CA SER A 119 1.51 33.14 5.59
C SER A 119 1.83 34.62 5.36
N ARG A 120 0.87 35.52 5.61
CA ARG A 120 1.24 36.84 6.15
C ARG A 120 1.48 36.68 7.65
N LYS A 121 2.63 36.07 7.99
CA LYS A 121 3.11 36.06 9.37
C LYS A 121 3.68 37.45 9.68
N PRO A 122 3.27 38.13 10.75
CA PRO A 122 4.02 39.28 11.24
C PRO A 122 5.44 38.85 11.61
N GLU A 123 6.42 39.66 11.23
CA GLU A 123 7.86 39.43 11.49
C GLU A 123 8.15 39.47 13.00
N PHE A 124 7.93 38.36 13.68
CA PHE A 124 8.49 38.13 15.00
C PHE A 124 9.79 37.35 14.86
N LEU A 125 10.91 38.06 14.99
CA LEU A 125 12.28 37.56 14.91
C LEU A 125 12.58 36.28 15.73
N PRO A 126 11.97 36.04 16.91
CA PRO A 126 12.21 34.81 17.65
C PRO A 126 11.69 33.57 16.94
N LEU A 127 10.55 33.69 16.24
CA LEU A 127 9.91 32.56 15.57
C LEU A 127 10.58 32.23 14.24
N THR A 128 11.12 33.22 13.53
CA THR A 128 11.90 32.97 12.30
C THR A 128 13.20 32.23 12.62
N PHE A 129 13.86 32.59 13.72
CA PHE A 129 15.04 31.88 14.21
C PHE A 129 14.72 30.44 14.61
N LEU A 130 13.61 30.24 15.33
CA LEU A 130 13.14 28.91 15.70
C LEU A 130 12.79 28.06 14.47
N THR A 131 12.10 28.60 13.47
CA THR A 131 11.85 27.86 12.21
C THR A 131 13.14 27.51 11.48
N LYS A 132 14.15 28.38 11.51
CA LYS A 132 15.45 28.09 10.87
C LYS A 132 16.19 26.96 11.59
N ILE A 133 16.12 26.92 12.92
CA ILE A 133 16.67 25.81 13.71
C ILE A 133 15.90 24.52 13.43
N LEU A 134 14.56 24.57 13.38
CA LEU A 134 13.76 23.38 13.10
C LEU A 134 14.03 22.83 11.70
N LEU A 135 14.20 23.69 10.70
CA LEU A 135 14.60 23.29 9.34
C LEU A 135 15.99 22.64 9.28
N ASP A 136 16.98 23.24 9.96
CA ASP A 136 18.34 22.68 10.06
C ASP A 136 18.37 21.35 10.85
N VAL A 137 17.42 21.14 11.77
CA VAL A 137 17.25 19.86 12.49
C VAL A 137 16.54 18.82 11.62
N GLU A 138 15.54 19.23 10.82
CA GLU A 138 14.83 18.36 9.86
C GLU A 138 15.77 17.86 8.76
N ASP A 139 16.59 18.72 8.16
CA ASP A 139 17.58 18.34 7.13
C ASP A 139 18.66 17.38 7.68
N ARG A 140 18.97 17.47 8.98
CA ARG A 140 19.91 16.55 9.65
C ARG A 140 19.27 15.25 10.11
N ALA A 141 17.95 15.25 10.30
CA ALA A 141 17.19 14.07 10.61
C ALA A 141 16.82 13.35 9.30
N LEU A 142 17.78 12.61 8.73
CA LEU A 142 17.46 11.60 7.73
C LEU A 142 16.32 10.75 8.27
N ASN A 143 15.20 10.73 7.55
CA ASN A 143 13.95 10.12 7.99
C ASN A 143 14.21 8.63 8.27
N PRO A 144 14.21 8.16 9.54
CA PRO A 144 14.58 6.79 9.88
C PRO A 144 13.55 5.76 9.40
N PHE A 145 12.44 6.23 8.82
CA PHE A 145 11.38 5.44 8.20
C PHE A 145 11.47 5.38 6.68
N GLU A 146 12.48 6.01 6.05
CA GLU A 146 12.86 5.64 4.68
C GLU A 146 13.61 4.30 4.74
N GLU A 147 12.87 3.24 5.02
CA GLU A 147 13.34 1.90 4.66
C GLU A 147 13.64 1.93 3.15
N GLN A 148 14.82 1.44 2.78
CA GLN A 148 15.20 1.23 1.39
C GLN A 148 14.28 0.13 0.83
N GLU A 149 13.04 0.48 0.53
CA GLU A 149 12.13 -0.37 -0.21
C GLU A 149 12.70 -0.51 -1.63
N ASN A 150 12.73 -1.76 -2.10
CA ASN A 150 13.35 -2.29 -3.31
C ASN A 150 13.87 -1.25 -4.31
N VAL A 151 15.14 -1.41 -4.73
CA VAL A 151 15.84 -0.55 -5.71
C VAL A 151 15.00 -0.28 -6.97
N ASP A 152 14.10 -1.20 -7.35
CA ASP A 152 13.20 -1.06 -8.50
C ASP A 152 11.99 -0.12 -8.26
N ALA A 153 11.45 -0.01 -7.04
CA ALA A 153 10.31 0.85 -6.74
C ALA A 153 10.69 2.33 -6.80
N ARG A 154 11.78 2.72 -6.13
CA ARG A 154 12.31 4.10 -6.18
C ARG A 154 12.65 4.52 -7.61
N PHE A 155 13.20 3.61 -8.41
CA PHE A 155 13.52 3.89 -9.81
C PHE A 155 12.26 4.15 -10.66
N VAL A 156 11.21 3.35 -10.47
CA VAL A 156 9.91 3.52 -11.13
C VAL A 156 9.28 4.86 -10.73
N GLU A 157 9.34 5.22 -9.45
CA GLU A 157 8.84 6.50 -8.93
C GLU A 157 9.56 7.70 -9.56
N GLU A 158 10.90 7.70 -9.55
CA GLU A 158 11.70 8.77 -10.16
C GLU A 158 11.43 8.91 -11.66
N THR A 159 11.33 7.78 -12.36
CA THR A 159 11.08 7.76 -13.80
C THR A 159 9.68 8.29 -14.13
N ALA A 160 8.66 7.90 -13.35
CA ALA A 160 7.30 8.40 -13.51
C ALA A 160 7.24 9.91 -13.26
N LEU A 161 7.90 10.40 -12.21
CA LEU A 161 7.93 11.83 -11.90
C LEU A 161 8.58 12.63 -13.03
N LYS A 162 9.75 12.19 -13.53
CA LYS A 162 10.41 12.83 -14.69
C LYS A 162 9.50 12.87 -15.91
N GLN A 163 8.83 11.78 -16.24
CA GLN A 163 7.90 11.72 -17.38
C GLN A 163 6.72 12.69 -17.22
N THR A 164 6.13 12.78 -16.03
CA THR A 164 5.04 13.73 -15.77
C THR A 164 5.50 15.19 -15.85
N LEU A 165 6.71 15.49 -15.40
CA LEU A 165 7.30 16.83 -15.44
C LEU A 165 7.55 17.28 -16.89
N ILE A 166 8.01 16.36 -17.74
CA ILE A 166 8.14 16.56 -19.20
C ILE A 166 6.77 16.83 -19.83
N LEU A 167 5.75 16.02 -19.53
CA LEU A 167 4.40 16.20 -20.07
C LEU A 167 3.74 17.51 -19.64
N LEU A 168 4.03 17.97 -18.42
CA LEU A 168 3.53 19.23 -17.88
C LEU A 168 4.34 20.45 -18.35
N GLY A 169 5.42 20.25 -19.12
CA GLY A 169 6.22 21.34 -19.69
C GLY A 169 7.09 22.08 -18.68
N PHE A 170 7.32 21.52 -17.49
CA PHE A 170 8.19 22.12 -16.46
C PHE A 170 9.68 21.83 -16.70
N GLN A 171 10.02 21.04 -17.72
CA GLN A 171 11.38 20.78 -18.16
C GLN A 171 11.61 21.47 -19.50
N ASP A 172 12.05 22.73 -19.44
CA ASP A 172 12.71 23.37 -20.57
C ASP A 172 14.06 22.65 -20.80
N LYS A 173 14.31 22.34 -22.09
CA LYS A 173 15.46 21.65 -22.69
C LYS A 173 16.77 21.60 -21.90
#